data_AF-T0I6G4-F1
#
_entry.id   AF-T0I6G4-F1
#
_cell.length_a   1.000
_cell.length_b   1.000
_cell.length_c   1.000
_cell.angle_alpha   90.00
_cell.angle_beta   90.00
_cell.angle_gamma   90.00
#
_symmetry.space_group_name_H-M   'P 1'
#
loop_
_entity.id
_entity.type
_entity.pdbx_description
1 polymer ?
#
loop_
_entity_poly.entity_id
_entity_poly.type
_entity_poly.pdbx_seq_one_letter_code
_entity_poly.pdbx_strand_id
1 'polypeptide(L)'
;MAKPPKKQRLSVYLEPEVMKALSAHAARRGHSLSLVAEAGIASFLSPDAAERQEAAITKRLDQLDRRLTRVERDVGIAVETLAIFVRFWFNTTPALPEHAAQAARAKSAERYEAFINTLGRRLANGPKLRQEISEDLNHTGEAD
;
A
#
# COMPACT_ATOMS: atom_id res chain seq x y z
N MET A 1 26.35 -45.97 20.24
CA MET A 1 25.60 -44.72 20.05
C MET A 1 25.64 -43.95 21.36
N ALA A 2 26.31 -42.79 21.40
CA ALA A 2 26.40 -41.99 22.61
C ALA A 2 25.05 -41.34 22.92
N LYS A 3 24.60 -41.42 24.18
CA LYS A 3 23.34 -40.85 24.65
C LYS A 3 23.37 -39.33 24.45
N PRO A 4 22.32 -38.69 23.92
CA PRO A 4 22.30 -37.23 23.81
C PRO A 4 22.50 -36.61 25.20
N PRO A 5 23.31 -35.55 25.31
CA PRO A 5 23.57 -34.91 26.59
C PRO A 5 22.25 -34.43 27.21
N LYS A 6 22.08 -34.64 28.52
CA LYS A 6 20.88 -34.21 29.25
C LYS A 6 20.85 -32.68 29.32
N LYS A 7 19.66 -32.09 29.22
CA LYS A 7 19.44 -30.65 29.43
C LYS A 7 19.91 -30.25 30.83
N GLN A 8 20.64 -29.14 30.93
CA GLN A 8 21.09 -28.58 32.20
C GLN A 8 19.97 -27.76 32.84
N ARG A 9 19.81 -27.89 34.17
CA ARG A 9 18.82 -27.10 34.92
C ARG A 9 19.33 -25.68 35.09
N LEU A 10 18.56 -24.71 34.61
CA LEU A 10 18.78 -23.27 34.83
C LEU A 10 17.74 -22.76 35.84
N SER A 11 18.19 -22.11 36.91
CA SER A 11 17.32 -21.43 37.89
C SER A 11 17.64 -19.94 37.85
N VAL A 12 16.69 -19.14 37.37
CA VAL A 12 16.83 -17.68 37.23
C VAL A 12 15.59 -16.99 37.77
N TYR A 13 15.79 -15.82 38.37
CA TYR A 13 14.70 -14.94 38.76
C TYR A 13 14.29 -14.10 37.55
N LEU A 14 12.98 -13.96 37.35
CA LEU A 14 12.39 -13.11 36.32
C LEU A 14 11.52 -12.08 37.01
N GLU A 15 11.50 -10.86 36.46
CA GLU A 15 10.52 -9.85 36.85
C GLU A 15 9.10 -10.41 36.71
N PRO A 16 8.17 -10.10 37.63
CA PRO A 16 6.82 -10.67 37.63
C PRO A 16 6.08 -10.48 36.30
N GLU A 17 6.23 -9.31 35.67
CA GLU A 17 5.62 -9.01 34.38
C GLU A 17 6.20 -9.85 33.24
N VAL A 18 7.51 -10.16 33.28
CA VAL A 18 8.17 -11.03 32.29
C VAL A 18 7.67 -12.47 32.45
N MET A 19 7.56 -12.97 33.68
CA MET A 19 7.04 -14.30 33.95
C MET A 19 5.57 -14.44 33.50
N LYS A 20 4.77 -13.40 33.71
CA LYS A 20 3.38 -13.32 33.23
C LYS A 20 3.30 -13.36 31.71
N ALA A 21 4.12 -12.55 31.02
CA ALA A 21 4.19 -12.53 29.57
C ALA A 21 4.64 -13.88 28.98
N LEU A 22 5.66 -14.51 29.57
CA LEU A 22 6.15 -15.83 29.18
C LEU A 22 5.05 -16.90 29.34
N SER A 23 4.35 -16.89 30.47
CA SER A 23 3.25 -17.82 30.75
C SER A 23 2.08 -17.64 29.78
N ALA A 24 1.68 -16.40 29.50
CA ALA A 24 0.65 -16.11 28.52
C ALA A 24 1.06 -16.51 27.09
N HIS A 25 2.33 -16.34 26.72
CA HIS A 25 2.84 -16.77 25.42
C HIS A 25 2.83 -18.30 25.27
N ALA A 26 3.30 -19.00 26.30
CA ALA A 26 3.36 -20.47 26.33
C ALA A 26 1.96 -21.09 26.30
N ALA A 27 1.03 -20.56 27.10
CA ALA A 27 -0.36 -21.04 27.18
C ALA A 27 -1.10 -20.89 25.84
N ARG A 28 -0.95 -19.75 25.14
CA ARG A 28 -1.59 -19.52 23.83
C ARG A 28 -1.18 -20.53 22.75
N ARG A 29 -0.02 -21.18 22.91
CA ARG A 29 0.56 -22.11 21.92
C ARG A 29 0.63 -23.56 22.43
N GLY A 30 0.14 -23.83 23.62
CA GLY A 30 0.24 -25.17 24.24
C GLY A 30 1.68 -25.63 24.49
N HIS A 31 2.61 -24.69 24.71
CA HIS A 31 4.02 -25.00 24.94
C HIS A 31 4.37 -24.95 26.43
N SER A 32 5.41 -25.70 26.83
CA SER A 32 5.94 -25.59 28.19
C SER A 32 6.77 -24.32 28.34
N LEU A 33 6.77 -23.75 29.55
CA LEU A 33 7.58 -22.57 29.88
C LEU A 33 9.06 -22.79 29.55
N SER A 34 9.59 -23.97 29.91
CA SER A 34 10.99 -24.31 29.66
C SER A 34 11.33 -24.36 28.17
N LEU A 35 10.40 -24.82 27.31
CA LEU A 35 10.62 -24.85 25.86
C LEU A 35 10.69 -23.43 25.29
N VAL A 36 9.76 -22.56 25.69
CA VAL A 36 9.74 -21.16 25.22
C VAL A 36 10.95 -20.40 25.74
N ALA A 37 11.34 -20.61 27.00
CA ALA A 37 12.52 -19.97 27.59
C ALA A 37 13.82 -20.41 26.89
N GLU A 38 13.99 -21.71 26.65
CA GLU A 38 15.15 -22.25 25.93
C GLU A 38 15.22 -21.71 24.49
N ALA A 39 14.09 -21.70 23.78
CA ALA A 39 14.03 -21.15 22.43
C ALA A 39 14.34 -19.65 22.39
N GLY A 40 13.84 -18.88 23.38
CA GLY A 40 14.17 -17.46 23.51
C GLY A 40 15.65 -17.21 23.75
N ILE A 41 16.26 -17.95 24.69
CA ILE A 41 17.70 -17.84 25.00
C ILE A 41 18.55 -18.27 23.80
N ALA A 42 18.23 -19.41 23.17
CA ALA A 42 18.95 -19.90 22.01
C ALA A 42 18.84 -18.94 20.82
N SER A 43 17.66 -18.32 20.61
CA SER A 43 17.46 -17.30 19.59
C SER A 43 18.27 -16.04 19.88
N PHE A 44 18.33 -15.60 21.14
CA PHE A 44 19.08 -14.42 21.54
C PHE A 44 20.59 -14.60 21.39
N LEU A 45 21.11 -15.81 21.66
CA LEU A 45 22.53 -16.14 21.58
C LEU A 45 22.98 -16.58 20.18
N SER A 46 22.08 -16.68 19.20
CA SER A 46 22.42 -17.09 17.84
C SER A 46 23.02 -15.91 17.05
N PRO A 47 24.27 -16.02 16.54
CA PRO A 47 24.91 -14.97 15.74
C PRO A 47 24.08 -14.56 14.52
N ASP A 48 23.35 -15.51 13.93
CA ASP A 48 22.60 -15.31 12.69
C ASP A 48 21.16 -14.85 12.91
N ALA A 49 20.66 -14.75 14.15
CA ALA A 49 19.22 -14.48 14.36
C ALA A 49 18.86 -13.03 14.03
N ALA A 50 19.67 -12.07 14.48
CA ALA A 50 19.51 -10.67 14.14
C ALA A 50 19.72 -10.45 12.63
N GLU A 51 20.81 -11.00 12.08
CA GLU A 51 21.17 -10.85 10.66
C GLU A 51 20.12 -11.47 9.72
N ARG A 52 19.54 -12.65 10.05
CA ARG A 52 18.46 -13.26 9.27
C ARG A 52 17.17 -12.45 9.33
N GLN A 53 16.84 -11.88 10.49
CA GLN A 53 15.65 -11.06 10.64
C GLN A 53 15.79 -9.75 9.85
N GLU A 54 16.95 -9.11 9.92
CA GLU A 54 17.29 -7.93 9.13
C GLU A 54 17.27 -8.23 7.63
N ALA A 55 17.90 -9.31 7.18
CA ALA A 55 17.88 -9.72 5.78
C ALA A 55 16.46 -10.00 5.25
N ALA A 56 15.59 -10.60 6.06
CA ALA A 56 14.19 -10.83 5.70
C ALA A 56 13.41 -9.52 5.56
N ILE A 57 13.69 -8.52 6.40
CA ILE A 57 13.09 -7.18 6.31
C ILE A 57 13.59 -6.48 5.05
N THR A 58 14.89 -6.43 4.81
CA THR A 58 15.49 -5.83 3.60
C THR A 58 14.91 -6.45 2.34
N LYS A 59 14.81 -7.79 2.27
CA LYS A 59 14.19 -8.47 1.13
C LYS A 59 12.73 -8.09 0.92
N ARG A 60 11.96 -7.87 1.99
CA ARG A 60 10.57 -7.41 1.88
C ARG A 60 10.50 -5.97 1.40
N LEU A 61 11.39 -5.10 1.87
CA LEU A 61 11.51 -3.72 1.40
C LEU A 61 11.84 -3.68 -0.09
N ASP A 62 12.82 -4.47 -0.55
CA ASP A 62 13.15 -4.57 -1.98
C ASP A 62 11.96 -5.05 -2.83
N GLN A 63 11.17 -5.99 -2.30
CA GLN A 63 9.97 -6.45 -2.99
C GLN A 63 8.88 -5.38 -3.07
N LEU A 64 8.73 -4.57 -2.02
CA LEU A 64 7.79 -3.44 -2.01
C LEU A 64 8.23 -2.36 -2.98
N ASP A 65 9.52 -2.04 -3.01
CA ASP A 65 10.11 -1.06 -3.92
C ASP A 65 9.86 -1.44 -5.38
N ARG A 66 10.17 -2.69 -5.76
CA ARG A 66 9.88 -3.21 -7.11
C ARG A 66 8.40 -3.17 -7.47
N ARG A 67 7.50 -3.40 -6.50
CA ARG A 67 6.05 -3.29 -6.72
C ARG A 67 5.65 -1.84 -6.91
N LEU A 68 6.22 -0.92 -6.13
CA LEU A 68 5.97 0.50 -6.23
C LEU A 68 6.41 1.04 -7.60
N THR A 69 7.62 0.72 -8.06
CA THR A 69 8.10 1.13 -9.40
C THR A 69 7.17 0.63 -10.51
N ARG A 70 6.62 -0.59 -10.38
CA ARG A 70 5.66 -1.12 -11.35
C ARG A 70 4.35 -0.34 -11.33
N VAL A 71 3.83 -0.04 -10.14
CA VAL A 71 2.61 0.76 -9.98
C VAL A 71 2.82 2.16 -10.53
N GLU A 72 3.96 2.80 -10.27
CA GLU A 72 4.30 4.11 -10.83
C GLU A 72 4.29 4.09 -12.36
N ARG A 73 4.91 3.06 -12.96
CA ARG A 73 4.89 2.86 -14.41
C ARG A 73 3.46 2.68 -14.94
N ASP A 74 2.68 1.81 -14.32
CA ASP A 74 1.32 1.49 -14.78
C ASP A 74 0.38 2.71 -14.62
N VAL A 75 0.55 3.49 -13.55
CA VAL A 75 -0.14 4.78 -13.35
C VAL A 75 0.29 5.80 -14.40
N GLY A 76 1.58 5.89 -14.71
CA GLY A 76 2.09 6.75 -15.79
C GLY A 76 1.43 6.44 -17.13
N ILE A 77 1.40 5.15 -17.51
CA ILE A 77 0.73 4.67 -18.72
C ILE A 77 -0.76 5.03 -18.71
N ALA A 78 -1.44 4.85 -17.58
CA ALA A 78 -2.86 5.19 -17.45
C ALA A 78 -3.11 6.70 -17.62
N VAL A 79 -2.26 7.56 -17.04
CA VAL A 79 -2.35 9.02 -17.17
C VAL A 79 -2.10 9.45 -18.62
N GLU A 80 -1.08 8.90 -19.27
CA GLU A 80 -0.80 9.18 -20.70
C GLU A 80 -1.95 8.74 -21.60
N THR A 81 -2.48 7.54 -21.37
CA THR A 81 -3.63 7.00 -22.12
C THR A 81 -4.86 7.88 -21.93
N LEU A 82 -5.15 8.31 -20.70
CA LEU A 82 -6.27 9.20 -20.41
C LEU A 82 -6.10 10.57 -21.06
N ALA A 83 -4.89 11.14 -21.04
CA ALA A 83 -4.61 12.41 -21.69
C ALA A 83 -4.84 12.33 -23.21
N ILE A 84 -4.37 11.25 -23.85
CA ILE A 84 -4.62 10.98 -25.27
C ILE A 84 -6.12 10.82 -25.52
N PHE A 85 -6.82 10.03 -24.70
CA PHE A 85 -8.26 9.80 -24.83
C PHE A 85 -9.07 11.10 -24.75
N VAL A 86 -8.82 11.93 -23.72
CA VAL A 86 -9.52 13.22 -23.55
C VAL A 86 -9.29 14.12 -24.75
N ARG A 87 -8.05 14.20 -25.24
CA ARG A 87 -7.72 15.02 -26.42
C ARG A 87 -8.36 14.48 -27.70
N PHE A 88 -8.38 13.16 -27.88
CA PHE A 88 -9.07 12.50 -28.99
C PHE A 88 -10.59 12.74 -28.95
N TRP A 89 -11.19 12.68 -27.76
CA TRP A 89 -12.62 12.88 -27.56
C TRP A 89 -13.05 14.30 -27.97
N PHE A 90 -12.31 15.34 -27.56
CA PHE A 90 -12.58 16.72 -27.97
C PHE A 90 -12.46 16.97 -29.48
N ASN A 91 -11.64 16.18 -30.17
CA ASN A 91 -11.44 16.31 -31.62
C ASN A 91 -12.51 15.59 -32.45
N THR A 92 -13.15 14.55 -31.91
CA THR A 92 -14.05 13.66 -32.67
C THR A 92 -15.53 13.83 -32.32
N THR A 93 -15.85 14.47 -31.19
CA THR A 93 -17.23 14.61 -30.71
C THR A 93 -17.62 16.09 -30.63
N PRO A 94 -18.62 16.57 -31.41
CA PRO A 94 -19.46 15.86 -32.38
C PRO A 94 -18.81 15.69 -33.77
N ALA A 95 -19.31 14.72 -34.56
CA ALA A 95 -18.87 14.49 -35.94
C ALA A 95 -19.01 15.77 -36.76
N LEU A 96 -17.90 16.27 -37.30
CA LEU A 96 -17.84 17.55 -37.98
C LEU A 96 -17.90 17.37 -39.50
N PRO A 97 -18.74 18.14 -40.20
CA PRO A 97 -18.69 18.19 -41.66
C PRO A 97 -17.30 18.62 -42.14
N GLU A 98 -16.78 18.00 -43.21
CA GLU A 98 -15.42 18.23 -43.75
C GLU A 98 -15.10 19.73 -43.96
N HIS A 99 -16.10 20.51 -44.38
CA HIS A 99 -16.01 21.96 -44.65
C HIS A 99 -15.84 22.83 -43.39
N ALA A 100 -16.15 22.31 -42.20
CA ALA A 100 -16.01 23.01 -40.92
C ALA A 100 -14.81 22.51 -40.09
N ALA A 101 -14.04 21.54 -40.60
CA ALA A 101 -13.02 20.83 -39.83
C ALA A 101 -11.92 21.73 -39.25
N GLN A 102 -11.55 22.83 -39.91
CA GLN A 102 -10.52 23.75 -39.39
C GLN A 102 -11.04 24.62 -38.24
N ALA A 103 -12.23 25.21 -38.38
CA ALA A 103 -12.89 25.95 -37.30
C ALA A 103 -13.18 25.05 -36.09
N ALA A 104 -13.48 23.77 -36.35
CA ALA A 104 -13.71 22.78 -35.32
C ALA A 104 -12.46 22.38 -34.54
N ARG A 105 -11.33 22.20 -35.23
CA ARG A 105 -10.03 21.95 -34.59
C ARG A 105 -9.58 23.12 -33.72
N ALA A 106 -9.86 24.36 -34.12
CA ALA A 106 -9.61 25.53 -33.29
C ALA A 106 -10.46 25.50 -32.00
N LYS A 107 -11.74 25.16 -32.13
CA LYS A 107 -12.67 25.07 -31.00
C LYS A 107 -12.38 23.88 -30.07
N SER A 108 -11.86 22.76 -30.59
CA SER A 108 -11.45 21.62 -29.76
C SER A 108 -10.20 21.94 -28.95
N ALA A 109 -9.24 22.68 -29.51
CA ALA A 109 -8.08 23.17 -28.77
C ALA A 109 -8.49 24.11 -27.63
N GLU A 110 -9.40 25.06 -27.87
CA GLU A 110 -9.94 25.95 -26.83
C GLU A 110 -10.62 25.17 -25.69
N ARG A 111 -11.45 24.16 -26.03
CA ARG A 111 -12.11 23.31 -25.03
C ARG A 111 -11.13 22.48 -24.22
N TYR A 112 -10.07 21.97 -24.85
CA TYR A 112 -9.02 21.23 -24.16
C TYR A 112 -8.27 22.12 -23.15
N GLU A 113 -7.88 23.34 -23.55
CA GLU A 113 -7.24 24.31 -22.64
C GLU A 113 -8.16 24.70 -21.48
N ALA A 114 -9.45 24.91 -21.73
CA ALA A 114 -10.43 25.18 -20.67
C ALA A 114 -10.58 24.00 -19.69
N PHE A 115 -10.54 22.77 -20.20
CA PHE A 115 -10.54 21.55 -19.38
C PHE A 115 -9.29 21.48 -18.49
N ILE A 116 -8.09 21.66 -19.05
CA ILE A 116 -6.83 21.63 -18.29
C ILE A 116 -6.81 22.70 -17.20
N ASN A 117 -7.25 23.93 -17.51
CA ASN A 117 -7.34 25.00 -16.52
C ASN A 117 -8.32 24.67 -15.38
N THR A 118 -9.45 24.06 -15.70
CA THR A 118 -10.45 23.65 -14.69
C THR A 118 -9.93 22.51 -13.82
N LEU A 119 -9.30 21.51 -14.43
CA LEU A 119 -8.64 20.41 -13.72
C LEU A 119 -7.52 20.93 -12.79
N GLY A 120 -6.67 21.83 -13.29
CA GLY A 120 -5.60 22.44 -12.50
C GLY A 120 -6.12 23.20 -11.28
N ARG A 121 -7.15 24.05 -11.45
CA ARG A 121 -7.81 24.75 -10.34
C ARG A 121 -8.38 23.77 -9.31
N ARG A 122 -9.01 22.70 -9.77
CA ARG A 122 -9.60 21.66 -8.91
C ARG A 122 -8.53 20.89 -8.13
N LEU A 123 -7.41 20.52 -8.76
CA LEU A 123 -6.32 19.83 -8.08
C LEU A 123 -5.61 20.71 -7.03
N ALA A 124 -5.53 22.02 -7.28
CA ALA A 124 -4.91 22.95 -6.33
C ALA A 124 -5.78 23.22 -5.11
N ASN A 125 -7.09 23.49 -5.31
CA ASN A 125 -7.95 24.07 -4.27
C ASN A 125 -9.33 23.41 -4.12
N GLY A 126 -9.66 22.42 -4.94
CA GLY A 126 -10.99 21.78 -4.95
C GLY A 126 -11.07 20.53 -4.06
N PRO A 127 -12.29 20.10 -3.69
CA PRO A 127 -12.48 18.84 -2.98
C PRO A 127 -12.01 17.66 -3.85
N LYS A 128 -11.50 16.62 -3.20
CA LYS A 128 -11.09 15.41 -3.90
C LYS A 128 -12.34 14.78 -4.49
N LEU A 129 -12.24 14.26 -5.72
CA LEU A 129 -13.37 13.60 -6.39
C LEU A 129 -14.08 12.54 -5.53
N ARG A 130 -13.34 11.83 -4.67
CA ARG A 130 -13.91 10.84 -3.74
C ARG A 130 -14.84 11.43 -2.67
N GLN A 131 -14.62 12.67 -2.27
CA GLN A 131 -15.45 13.38 -1.29
C GLN A 131 -16.80 13.73 -1.91
N GLU A 132 -16.82 14.29 -3.11
CA GLU A 132 -18.06 14.58 -3.85
C GLU A 132 -18.92 13.34 -4.07
N ILE A 133 -18.32 12.21 -4.49
CA ILE A 133 -19.05 10.95 -4.70
C ILE A 133 -19.69 10.44 -3.39
N SER A 134 -19.04 10.69 -2.24
CA SER A 134 -19.58 10.28 -0.93
C SER A 134 -20.69 11.22 -0.46
N GLU A 135 -20.59 12.52 -0.77
CA GLU A 135 -21.61 13.52 -0.47
C GLU A 135 -22.90 13.29 -1.28
N ASP A 136 -22.78 12.91 -2.56
CA ASP A 136 -23.93 12.58 -3.43
C ASP A 136 -24.74 11.37 -2.91
N LEU A 137 -24.09 10.39 -2.28
CA LEU A 137 -24.77 9.22 -1.70
C LEU A 137 -25.55 9.57 -0.43
N ASN A 138 -25.05 10.49 0.38
CA ASN A 138 -25.72 10.92 1.61
C ASN A 138 -26.92 11.83 1.31
N HIS A 139 -26.86 12.63 0.24
CA HIS A 139 -27.96 13.51 -0.14
C HIS A 139 -29.20 12.78 -0.67
N THR A 140 -29.08 11.51 -1.05
CA THR A 140 -30.20 10.69 -1.53
C THR A 140 -30.99 10.04 -0.37
N GLY A 141 -30.53 10.18 0.88
CA GLY A 141 -31.13 9.54 2.07
C GLY A 141 -32.02 10.41 2.97
N GLU A 142 -32.22 11.69 2.66
CA GLU A 142 -33.00 12.63 3.49
C GLU A 142 -34.27 13.18 2.79
N ALA A 143 -34.69 12.55 1.70
CA ALA A 143 -35.95 12.84 1.02
C ALA A 143 -36.86 11.61 0.99
N ASP A 144 -37.28 11.17 2.18
CA ASP A 144 -38.48 10.33 2.39
C ASP A 144 -39.10 10.66 3.77
#